data_AF-A0A0P6S914-F1
#
_entry.id   AF-A0A0P6S914-F1
#
_cell.length_a   1.000
_cell.length_b   1.000
_cell.length_c   1.000
_cell.angle_alpha   90.00
_cell.angle_beta   90.00
_cell.angle_gamma   90.00
#
_symmetry.space_group_name_H-M   'P 1'
#
loop_
_entity.id
_entity.type
_entity.pdbx_description
1 polymer ?
#
loop_
_entity_poly.entity_id
_entity_poly.type
_entity_poly.pdbx_seq_one_letter_code
_entity_poly.pdbx_strand_id
1 'polypeptide(L)'
;MKHKMTTNPFSKDRYTPEQREMFQKRQLSKEKAEAYFTRLYSQHIAWVIIANVMTEYITTFRKSATAFEEAWNALGYQKTTEIVFRAVNGLPCLQKDTGELEAYLGEVSA
;
A
#
# COMPACT_ATOMS: atom_id res chain seq x y z
N MET A 1 -15.29 39.87 0.53
CA MET A 1 -14.74 38.51 0.30
C MET A 1 -13.67 38.57 -0.77
N LYS A 2 -12.41 38.23 -0.47
CA LYS A 2 -11.37 38.04 -1.48
C LYS A 2 -10.46 36.88 -1.05
N HIS A 3 -10.81 35.66 -1.44
CA HIS A 3 -9.83 34.57 -1.50
C HIS A 3 -9.40 34.40 -2.95
N LYS A 4 -8.27 35.01 -3.32
CA LYS A 4 -7.52 34.62 -4.51
C LYS A 4 -6.52 33.56 -4.06
N MET A 5 -6.86 32.27 -4.18
CA MET A 5 -5.85 31.22 -4.24
C MET A 5 -5.35 31.16 -5.67
N THR A 6 -4.25 31.86 -5.96
CA THR A 6 -3.65 31.94 -7.32
C THR A 6 -2.62 30.85 -7.61
N THR A 7 -2.45 29.88 -6.72
CA THR A 7 -1.57 28.74 -6.95
C THR A 7 -2.41 27.49 -7.18
N ASN A 8 -2.20 26.80 -8.30
CA ASN A 8 -2.79 25.48 -8.55
C ASN A 8 -2.48 24.55 -7.34
N PRO A 9 -3.49 23.97 -6.65
CA PRO A 9 -3.29 23.08 -5.50
C PRO A 9 -2.46 21.84 -5.82
N PHE A 10 -2.35 21.48 -7.10
CA PHE A 10 -1.58 20.35 -7.61
C PHE A 10 -0.25 20.75 -8.26
N SER A 11 0.18 22.01 -8.18
CA SER A 11 1.48 22.40 -8.73
C SER A 11 2.62 21.73 -7.97
N LYS A 12 3.53 21.10 -8.73
CA LYS A 12 4.78 20.52 -8.21
C LYS A 12 5.71 21.58 -7.61
N ASP A 13 5.50 22.86 -7.97
CA ASP A 13 6.29 23.98 -7.46
C ASP A 13 6.03 24.29 -5.98
N ARG A 14 4.98 23.72 -5.40
CA ARG A 14 4.68 23.80 -3.97
C ARG A 14 5.60 22.95 -3.10
N TYR A 15 6.38 22.04 -3.70
CA TYR A 15 7.28 21.14 -2.97
C TYR A 15 8.72 21.60 -3.04
N THR A 16 9.44 21.48 -1.92
CA THR A 16 10.89 21.70 -1.88
C THR A 16 11.61 20.65 -2.74
N PRO A 17 12.84 20.93 -3.22
CA PRO A 17 13.64 19.94 -3.95
C PRO A 17 13.75 18.59 -3.21
N GLU A 18 13.95 18.63 -1.90
CA GLU A 18 14.07 17.44 -1.04
C GLU A 18 12.76 16.63 -1.00
N GLN A 19 11.62 17.32 -0.92
CA GLN A 19 10.30 16.67 -0.96
C GLN A 19 10.06 15.99 -2.30
N ARG A 20 10.46 16.61 -3.42
CA ARG A 20 10.33 16.02 -4.75
C ARG A 20 11.20 14.78 -4.89
N GLU A 21 12.44 14.84 -4.42
CA GLU A 21 13.36 13.70 -4.43
C GLU A 21 12.81 12.54 -3.57
N MET A 22 12.27 12.85 -2.39
CA MET A 22 11.61 11.88 -1.53
C MET A 22 10.41 11.23 -2.25
N PHE A 23 9.56 11.99 -2.93
CA PHE A 23 8.44 11.42 -3.69
C PHE A 23 8.88 10.55 -4.85
N GLN A 24 9.94 10.95 -5.58
CA GLN A 24 10.51 10.13 -6.65
C GLN A 24 11.06 8.81 -6.11
N LYS A 25 11.82 8.83 -5.01
CA LYS A 25 12.33 7.62 -4.35
C LYS A 25 11.20 6.69 -3.91
N ARG A 26 10.15 7.25 -3.29
CA ARG A 26 8.96 6.51 -2.89
C ARG A 26 8.25 5.86 -4.08
N GLN A 27 8.13 6.59 -5.19
CA GLN A 27 7.48 6.10 -6.40
C GLN A 27 8.28 4.97 -7.04
N LEU A 28 9.59 5.14 -7.21
CA LEU A 28 10.48 4.10 -7.75
C LEU A 28 10.46 2.82 -6.92
N SER A 29 10.42 2.94 -5.60
CA SER A 29 10.31 1.79 -4.70
C SER A 29 8.98 1.04 -4.89
N LYS A 30 7.86 1.76 -5.03
CA LYS A 30 6.56 1.15 -5.34
C LYS A 30 6.54 0.48 -6.71
N GLU A 31 7.13 1.09 -7.73
CA GLU A 31 7.20 0.52 -9.09
C GLU A 31 8.03 -0.79 -9.11
N LYS A 32 9.11 -0.86 -8.33
CA LYS A 32 9.89 -2.10 -8.16
C LYS A 32 9.06 -3.20 -7.49
N ALA A 33 8.33 -2.86 -6.44
CA ALA A 33 7.43 -3.79 -5.77
C ALA A 33 6.30 -4.25 -6.72
N GLU A 34 5.74 -3.33 -7.52
CA GLU A 34 4.68 -3.63 -8.48
C GLU A 34 5.19 -4.60 -9.55
N ALA A 35 6.36 -4.34 -10.13
CA ALA A 35 6.96 -5.24 -11.11
C ALA A 35 7.21 -6.64 -10.52
N TYR A 36 7.70 -6.71 -9.28
CA TYR A 36 7.92 -7.97 -8.59
C TYR A 36 6.63 -8.76 -8.36
N PHE A 37 5.61 -8.14 -7.75
CA PHE A 37 4.35 -8.83 -7.47
C PHE A 37 3.53 -9.12 -8.72
N THR A 38 3.61 -8.27 -9.75
CA THR A 38 2.96 -8.53 -11.05
C THR A 38 3.52 -9.79 -11.70
N ARG A 39 4.83 -10.05 -11.58
CA ARG A 39 5.45 -11.27 -12.07
C ARG A 39 4.96 -12.53 -11.34
N LEU A 40 4.70 -12.44 -10.04
CA LEU A 40 4.28 -13.58 -9.22
C LEU A 40 2.78 -13.85 -9.30
N TYR A 41 1.98 -12.81 -9.54
CA TYR A 41 0.54 -12.86 -9.49
C TYR A 41 -0.05 -12.20 -10.75
N SER A 42 -0.90 -11.20 -10.59
CA SER A 42 -1.40 -10.32 -11.65
C SER A 42 -1.18 -8.86 -11.26
N GLN A 43 -1.25 -7.94 -12.23
CA GLN A 43 -1.10 -6.51 -11.95
C GLN A 43 -2.14 -6.02 -10.93
N HIS A 44 -3.38 -6.50 -11.04
CA HIS A 44 -4.44 -6.16 -10.09
C HIS A 44 -4.06 -6.58 -8.66
N ILE A 45 -3.62 -7.83 -8.47
CA ILE A 45 -3.21 -8.34 -7.15
C ILE A 45 -2.00 -7.55 -6.63
N ALA A 46 -1.04 -7.22 -7.48
CA ALA A 46 0.12 -6.40 -7.11
C ALA A 46 -0.30 -5.04 -6.54
N TRP A 47 -1.25 -4.37 -7.18
CA TRP A 47 -1.80 -3.11 -6.67
C TRP A 47 -2.49 -3.27 -5.32
N VAL A 48 -3.29 -4.33 -5.14
CA VAL A 48 -3.95 -4.61 -3.86
C VAL A 48 -2.92 -4.83 -2.75
N ILE A 49 -1.88 -5.61 -3.00
CA ILE A 49 -0.78 -5.85 -2.03
C ILE A 49 -0.12 -4.53 -1.65
N ILE A 50 0.29 -3.72 -2.64
CA ILE A 50 0.99 -2.46 -2.38
C ILE A 50 0.11 -1.47 -1.61
N ALA A 51 -1.15 -1.33 -2.01
CA ALA A 51 -2.08 -0.45 -1.33
C ALA A 51 -2.30 -0.87 0.13
N ASN A 52 -2.50 -2.17 0.38
CA ASN A 52 -2.73 -2.69 1.73
C ASN A 52 -1.48 -2.58 2.61
N VAL A 53 -0.27 -2.88 2.11
CA VAL A 53 0.98 -2.69 2.87
C VAL A 53 1.17 -1.24 3.27
N MET A 54 1.00 -0.30 2.34
CA MET A 54 1.20 1.12 2.62
C MET A 54 0.14 1.67 3.58
N THR A 55 -1.10 1.18 3.47
CA THR A 55 -2.22 1.59 4.33
C THR A 55 -2.10 1.02 5.73
N GLU A 56 -1.72 -0.25 5.85
CA GLU A 56 -1.45 -0.91 7.14
C GLU A 56 -0.32 -0.18 7.86
N TYR A 57 0.78 0.12 7.17
CA TYR A 57 1.89 0.88 7.76
C TYR A 57 1.43 2.24 8.28
N ILE A 58 0.65 3.00 7.50
CA ILE A 58 0.13 4.31 7.93
C ILE A 58 -0.74 4.15 9.18
N THR A 59 -1.58 3.12 9.22
CA THR A 59 -2.48 2.86 10.33
C THR A 59 -1.70 2.49 11.60
N THR A 60 -0.71 1.61 11.47
CA THR A 60 0.11 1.12 12.59
C THR A 60 1.04 2.20 13.15
N PHE A 61 1.76 2.92 12.28
CA PHE A 61 2.83 3.83 12.69
C PHE A 61 2.44 5.31 12.68
N ARG A 62 1.21 5.65 12.24
CA ARG A 62 0.68 7.02 12.15
C ARG A 62 1.56 7.96 11.33
N LYS A 63 2.31 7.43 10.37
CA LYS A 63 3.20 8.16 9.47
C LYS A 63 3.28 7.50 8.10
N SER A 64 3.68 8.25 7.08
CA SER A 64 3.94 7.69 5.74
C SER A 64 5.32 7.03 5.69
N ALA A 65 5.41 5.83 5.13
CA ALA A 65 6.69 5.24 4.75
C ALA A 65 7.32 5.99 3.57
N THR A 66 8.64 6.10 3.60
CA THR A 66 9.44 6.72 2.54
C THR A 66 9.69 5.77 1.36
N ALA A 67 9.60 4.45 1.61
CA ALA A 67 9.71 3.39 0.61
C ALA A 67 8.76 2.23 0.94
N PHE A 68 8.43 1.40 -0.05
CA PHE A 68 7.67 0.17 0.13
C PHE A 68 8.41 -0.85 1.00
N GLU A 69 9.72 -1.04 0.80
CA GLU A 69 10.52 -2.01 1.55
C GLU A 69 10.60 -1.63 3.04
N GLU A 70 10.63 -0.33 3.35
CA GLU A 70 10.52 0.17 4.73
C GLU A 70 9.18 -0.27 5.34
N ALA A 71 8.08 -0.09 4.62
CA ALA A 71 6.75 -0.47 5.09
C ALA A 71 6.62 -1.97 5.29
N TRP A 72 7.05 -2.75 4.29
CA TRP A 72 7.05 -4.20 4.31
C TRP A 72 7.81 -4.76 5.51
N ASN A 73 9.05 -4.30 5.71
CA ASN A 73 9.91 -4.79 6.79
C ASN A 73 9.38 -4.39 8.17
N ALA A 74 8.86 -3.18 8.33
CA ALA A 74 8.35 -2.70 9.61
C ALA A 74 7.05 -3.41 10.04
N LEU A 75 6.20 -3.80 9.09
CA LEU A 75 4.99 -4.58 9.37
C LEU A 75 5.30 -6.04 9.77
N GLY A 76 6.46 -6.54 9.35
CA GLY A 76 6.93 -7.87 9.70
C GLY A 76 6.24 -8.99 8.93
N TYR A 77 6.77 -10.20 9.10
CA TYR A 77 6.41 -11.38 8.31
C TYR A 77 4.93 -11.75 8.39
N GLN A 78 4.36 -11.80 9.59
CA GLN A 78 2.98 -12.25 9.79
C GLN A 78 1.98 -11.34 9.06
N LYS A 79 2.11 -10.02 9.25
CA LYS A 79 1.19 -9.04 8.67
C LYS A 79 1.31 -8.96 7.16
N THR A 80 2.53 -8.96 6.64
CA THR A 80 2.78 -8.91 5.20
C THR A 80 2.29 -10.18 4.50
N THR A 81 2.51 -11.35 5.10
CA THR A 81 2.00 -12.63 4.58
C THR A 81 0.47 -12.65 4.56
N GLU A 82 -0.19 -12.17 5.62
CA GLU A 82 -1.65 -12.07 5.67
C GLU A 82 -2.20 -11.14 4.58
N ILE A 83 -1.55 -9.98 4.35
CA ILE A 83 -1.94 -9.07 3.26
C ILE A 83 -1.86 -9.76 1.90
N VAL A 84 -0.77 -10.48 1.63
CA VAL A 84 -0.59 -11.23 0.37
C VAL A 84 -1.65 -12.32 0.25
N PHE A 85 -1.85 -13.11 1.30
CA PHE A 85 -2.85 -14.18 1.32
C PHE A 85 -4.24 -13.65 1.00
N ARG A 86 -4.66 -12.57 1.66
CA ARG A 86 -5.96 -11.95 1.41
C ARG A 86 -6.09 -11.44 -0.03
N ALA A 87 -5.07 -10.75 -0.54
CA ALA A 87 -5.07 -10.21 -1.89
C ALA A 87 -5.16 -11.29 -2.97
N VAL A 88 -4.43 -12.40 -2.80
CA VAL A 88 -4.42 -13.51 -3.76
C VAL A 88 -5.75 -14.25 -3.77
N ASN A 89 -6.41 -14.40 -2.62
CA ASN A 89 -7.66 -15.13 -2.49
C ASN A 89 -8.91 -14.24 -2.64
N GLY A 90 -8.75 -12.97 -3.06
CA GLY A 90 -9.88 -12.05 -3.23
C GLY A 90 -10.61 -11.71 -1.93
N LEU A 91 -9.95 -11.89 -0.78
CA LEU A 91 -10.52 -11.61 0.53
C LEU A 91 -10.41 -10.11 0.86
N PRO A 92 -11.34 -9.57 1.67
CA PRO A 92 -11.22 -8.22 2.17
C PRO A 92 -9.92 -8.03 2.94
N CYS A 93 -9.42 -6.79 2.95
CA CYS A 93 -8.32 -6.41 3.83
C CYS A 93 -8.73 -6.59 5.30
N LEU A 94 -7.75 -6.72 6.19
CA LEU A 94 -7.96 -7.04 7.60
C LEU A 94 -9.00 -6.13 8.28
N GLN A 95 -9.00 -4.83 7.98
CA GLN A 95 -9.94 -3.87 8.58
C GLN A 95 -11.39 -4.01 8.11
N LYS A 96 -11.61 -4.75 7.01
CA LYS A 96 -12.91 -4.92 6.37
C LYS A 96 -13.40 -6.36 6.41
N ASP A 97 -12.61 -7.25 6.99
CA ASP A 97 -13.01 -8.63 7.23
C ASP A 97 -14.11 -8.67 8.31
N THR A 98 -15.22 -9.31 7.95
CA THR A 98 -16.39 -9.55 8.78
C THR A 98 -16.65 -11.04 9.01
N GLY A 99 -15.70 -11.90 8.64
CA GLY A 99 -15.79 -13.36 8.75
C GLY A 99 -15.41 -14.11 7.47
N GLU A 100 -15.06 -13.39 6.40
CA GLU A 100 -14.70 -13.97 5.10
C GLU A 100 -13.46 -14.86 5.20
N LEU A 101 -12.47 -14.50 6.05
CA LEU A 101 -11.28 -15.35 6.23
C LEU A 101 -11.65 -16.70 6.86
N GLU A 102 -12.44 -16.70 7.93
CA GLU A 102 -12.85 -17.92 8.63
C GLU A 102 -13.73 -18.80 7.75
N ALA A 103 -14.66 -18.19 6.99
CA ALA A 103 -15.46 -18.89 6.01
C ALA A 103 -14.58 -19.57 4.95
N TYR A 104 -13.61 -18.85 4.38
CA TYR A 104 -12.67 -19.38 3.40
C TYR A 104 -11.85 -20.56 3.95
N LEU A 105 -11.30 -20.42 5.17
CA LEU A 105 -10.52 -21.50 5.79
C LEU A 105 -11.36 -22.73 6.10
N GLY A 106 -12.64 -22.54 6.46
CA GLY A 106 -13.60 -23.63 6.65
C GLY A 106 -13.91 -24.39 5.37
N GLU A 107 -14.03 -23.69 4.24
CA GLU A 107 -14.28 -24.31 2.92
C GLU A 107 -13.06 -25.08 2.39
N VAL A 108 -11.85 -24.53 2.54
CA VAL A 108 -10.62 -25.16 2.01
C VAL A 108 -10.13 -26.33 2.87
N SER A 109 -10.56 -26.41 4.13
CA SER A 109 -10.17 -27.48 5.07
C SER A 109 -11.14 -28.67 5.10
N ALA A 110 -12.26 -28.60 4.35
CA ALA A 110 -13.29 -29.62 4.27
C ALA A 110 -13.03 -30.60 3.10
#